data_AF-A0A9P7UL53-F1
#
_entry.id   AF-A0A9P7UL53-F1
#
_cell.length_a   1.000
_cell.length_b   1.000
_cell.length_c   1.000
_cell.angle_alpha   90.00
_cell.angle_beta   90.00
_cell.angle_gamma   90.00
#
_symmetry.space_group_name_H-M   'P 1'
#
loop_
_entity.id
_entity.type
_entity.pdbx_description
1 polymer ?
#
loop_
_entity_poly.entity_id
_entity_poly.type
_entity_poly.pdbx_seq_one_letter_code
_entity_poly.pdbx_strand_id
1 'polypeptide(L)'
;MGSPYLLAHGNGKPVADATTTISAEKGRYNVWVRTKDWVPAHHPGQFTLTINGNTLDTVFGANGKDWHWQYAGTVNLPWDGVRLVLHDLTGFCGCCDAVFLSKEDTSPPNGIDGESRAWRRRLRGLPHQPHDAGSFDVVVVGGGIPGCTAALAAARMGDRVALFKTVLTSAAMPALAPIVADEMHHGHTVFFRTRMGDKLAPFPSVPWATEVAKDYSDLRGQLSKPGLENGPGPLVVPPNFVPDPTMDMKMKGPLTHFWEYGQWLDPYTNGEHIRDHLLRAIYGTFQNVKEIEPETYANLEFDWILTETDIRDHKVFPDAVVQNAGAFCLHYPGDKKYDFRLQAWEWDERDKKPYDIPFRCLYSSNISNLMMAGKHISTTHIGGSNAKFMANGGCHALATAAAAHLCIKHQTNPRGIYENHLPELKATIIRQGQGIWDRKSDNRL
;
A
#
# COMPACT_ATOMS: atom_id res chain seq x y z
N MET A 1 -1.03 -11.30 18.47
CA MET A 1 -1.97 -11.13 17.33
C MET A 1 -1.18 -10.64 16.12
N GLY A 2 -1.73 -9.75 15.28
CA GLY A 2 -1.15 -9.37 13.97
C GLY A 2 -1.91 -10.07 12.84
N SER A 3 -2.85 -9.36 12.22
CA SER A 3 -3.85 -9.90 11.30
C SER A 3 -4.07 -8.97 10.11
N PRO A 4 -4.57 -9.47 8.97
CA PRO A 4 -5.47 -8.68 8.15
C PRO A 4 -6.71 -8.34 8.99
N TYR A 5 -7.08 -7.06 9.05
CA TYR A 5 -8.25 -6.54 9.76
C TYR A 5 -9.18 -5.81 8.79
N LEU A 6 -10.43 -5.55 9.22
CA LEU A 6 -11.38 -4.74 8.46
C LEU A 6 -11.10 -3.25 8.70
N LEU A 7 -11.14 -2.47 7.62
CA LEU A 7 -10.90 -1.02 7.60
C LEU A 7 -12.04 -0.32 6.84
N ALA A 8 -12.94 0.33 7.57
CA ALA A 8 -14.10 1.02 7.00
C ALA A 8 -13.72 2.41 6.45
N HIS A 9 -13.26 2.48 5.20
CA HIS A 9 -12.90 3.74 4.54
C HIS A 9 -13.99 4.19 3.56
N GLY A 10 -14.73 5.24 3.91
CA GLY A 10 -15.85 5.81 3.13
C GLY A 10 -15.75 7.33 2.89
N ASN A 11 -14.60 7.95 3.18
CA ASN A 11 -14.36 9.38 3.04
C ASN A 11 -15.42 10.24 3.75
N GLY A 12 -15.70 9.93 5.03
CA GLY A 12 -16.63 10.68 5.85
C GLY A 12 -18.12 10.38 5.60
N LYS A 13 -18.40 9.32 4.84
CA LYS A 13 -19.73 8.72 4.73
C LYS A 13 -19.63 7.27 5.22
N PRO A 14 -20.51 6.82 6.13
CA PRO A 14 -20.58 5.41 6.53
C PRO A 14 -20.55 4.45 5.34
N VAL A 15 -19.66 3.45 5.39
CA VAL A 15 -19.63 2.38 4.38
C VAL A 15 -20.77 1.38 4.61
N ALA A 16 -21.05 0.55 3.60
CA ALA A 16 -22.02 -0.54 3.74
C ALA A 16 -21.55 -1.57 4.80
N ASP A 17 -22.50 -2.04 5.60
CA ASP A 17 -22.31 -3.01 6.70
C ASP A 17 -21.40 -4.19 6.32
N ALA A 18 -20.37 -4.42 7.15
CA ALA A 18 -19.58 -5.65 7.07
C ALA A 18 -20.29 -6.76 7.86
N THR A 19 -20.82 -7.76 7.16
CA THR A 19 -21.69 -8.80 7.78
C THR A 19 -21.16 -10.21 7.61
N THR A 20 -21.45 -11.08 8.58
CA THR A 20 -21.17 -12.52 8.53
C THR A 20 -22.18 -13.30 9.36
N THR A 21 -22.14 -14.63 9.30
CA THR A 21 -22.95 -15.51 10.15
C THR A 21 -22.08 -16.64 10.68
N ILE A 22 -22.25 -16.99 11.95
CA ILE A 22 -21.50 -18.05 12.63
C ILE A 22 -22.46 -18.98 13.39
N SER A 23 -22.01 -20.22 13.58
CA SER A 23 -22.63 -21.16 14.54
C SER A 23 -22.01 -20.96 15.92
N ALA A 24 -22.81 -21.06 16.97
CA ALA A 24 -22.38 -21.00 18.37
C ALA A 24 -23.31 -21.89 19.21
N GLU A 25 -22.82 -22.43 20.32
CA GLU A 25 -23.71 -23.17 21.22
C GLU A 25 -24.76 -22.23 21.83
N LYS A 26 -25.95 -22.74 22.14
CA LYS A 26 -26.95 -21.96 22.89
C LYS A 26 -26.40 -21.59 24.26
N GLY A 27 -26.49 -20.33 24.66
CA GLY A 27 -26.05 -19.88 25.98
C GLY A 27 -25.81 -18.37 26.09
N ARG A 28 -25.38 -17.93 27.27
CA ARG A 28 -24.91 -16.55 27.51
C ARG A 28 -23.43 -16.43 27.16
N TYR A 29 -23.06 -15.35 26.48
CA TYR A 29 -21.69 -15.06 26.04
C TYR A 29 -21.29 -13.62 26.39
N ASN A 30 -20.08 -13.46 26.91
CA ASN A 30 -19.36 -12.21 27.03
C ASN A 30 -18.80 -11.83 25.65
N VAL A 31 -19.02 -10.58 25.22
CA VAL A 31 -18.61 -10.08 23.90
C VAL A 31 -17.38 -9.18 24.04
N TRP A 32 -16.35 -9.45 23.25
CA TRP A 32 -15.14 -8.62 23.16
C TRP A 32 -14.83 -8.29 21.70
N VAL A 33 -14.46 -7.04 21.40
CA VAL A 33 -14.07 -6.59 20.06
C VAL A 33 -12.67 -5.98 20.10
N ARG A 34 -11.76 -6.47 19.25
CA ARG A 34 -10.43 -5.88 19.10
C ARG A 34 -10.44 -4.79 18.03
N THR A 35 -10.17 -3.58 18.47
CA THR A 35 -10.27 -2.35 17.69
C THR A 35 -9.10 -1.44 17.98
N LYS A 36 -8.78 -0.55 17.04
CA LYS A 36 -7.85 0.57 17.21
C LYS A 36 -8.63 1.87 17.20
N ASP A 37 -8.38 2.74 18.17
CA ASP A 37 -8.71 4.16 18.07
C ASP A 37 -7.51 4.88 17.47
N TRP A 38 -7.60 5.20 16.18
CA TRP A 38 -6.44 5.63 15.39
C TRP A 38 -6.19 7.15 15.45
N VAL A 39 -7.13 7.93 16.02
CA VAL A 39 -6.88 9.32 16.46
C VAL A 39 -7.55 9.56 17.83
N PRO A 40 -6.90 9.15 18.94
CA PRO A 40 -7.44 9.16 20.31
C PRO A 40 -8.08 10.46 20.84
N ALA A 41 -7.79 11.62 20.26
CA ALA A 41 -8.39 12.90 20.66
C ALA A 41 -9.78 13.15 20.06
N HIS A 42 -10.18 12.39 19.03
CA HIS A 42 -11.36 12.68 18.21
C HIS A 42 -12.12 11.46 17.69
N HIS A 43 -11.59 10.24 17.86
CA HIS A 43 -12.28 8.98 17.60
C HIS A 43 -12.90 8.84 16.19
N PRO A 44 -12.20 9.18 15.09
CA PRO A 44 -12.83 9.22 13.76
C PRO A 44 -13.22 7.84 13.22
N GLY A 45 -12.66 6.75 13.74
CA GLY A 45 -12.94 5.38 13.28
C GLY A 45 -14.07 4.66 14.02
N GLN A 46 -15.18 5.34 14.34
CA GLN A 46 -16.25 4.75 15.15
C GLN A 46 -17.14 3.76 14.37
N PHE A 47 -17.51 2.68 15.05
CA PHE A 47 -18.46 1.66 14.57
C PHE A 47 -19.18 0.96 15.73
N THR A 48 -20.31 0.29 15.46
CA THR A 48 -20.99 -0.60 16.42
C THR A 48 -21.01 -2.05 15.94
N LEU A 49 -21.35 -2.98 16.85
CA LEU A 49 -21.58 -4.38 16.56
C LEU A 49 -23.05 -4.71 16.85
N THR A 50 -23.72 -5.34 15.89
CA THR A 50 -25.08 -5.85 16.00
C THR A 50 -25.07 -7.38 15.91
N ILE A 51 -25.73 -8.04 16.87
CA ILE A 51 -25.82 -9.50 16.97
C ILE A 51 -27.29 -9.93 16.93
N ASN A 52 -27.66 -10.70 15.90
CA ASN A 52 -29.05 -11.13 15.66
C ASN A 52 -30.08 -9.98 15.65
N GLY A 53 -29.70 -8.83 15.11
CA GLY A 53 -30.54 -7.63 15.05
C GLY A 53 -30.51 -6.75 16.30
N ASN A 54 -29.87 -7.18 17.38
CA ASN A 54 -29.68 -6.37 18.59
C ASN A 54 -28.33 -5.66 18.51
N THR A 55 -28.33 -4.34 18.37
CA THR A 55 -27.13 -3.50 18.44
C THR A 55 -26.63 -3.46 19.88
N LEU A 56 -25.32 -3.59 20.10
CA LEU A 56 -24.71 -3.43 21.42
C LEU A 56 -24.48 -1.94 21.71
N ASP A 57 -24.67 -1.54 22.97
CA ASP A 57 -24.53 -0.13 23.41
C ASP A 57 -23.10 0.43 23.25
N THR A 58 -22.11 -0.43 23.05
CA THR A 58 -20.70 -0.06 22.93
C THR A 58 -20.35 0.45 21.53
N VAL A 59 -19.92 1.71 21.46
CA VAL A 59 -19.27 2.29 20.29
C VAL A 59 -17.77 1.97 20.33
N PHE A 60 -17.29 1.27 19.32
CA PHE A 60 -15.89 0.88 19.15
C PHE A 60 -15.09 1.99 18.44
N GLY A 61 -13.76 1.88 18.40
CA GLY A 61 -12.90 2.88 17.78
C GLY A 61 -12.77 4.21 18.55
N ALA A 62 -13.30 4.28 19.79
CA ALA A 62 -13.40 5.49 20.60
C ALA A 62 -12.97 5.31 22.08
N ASN A 63 -11.87 4.60 22.32
CA ASN A 63 -11.39 4.30 23.69
C ASN A 63 -10.05 4.98 24.04
N GLY A 64 -9.52 5.83 23.17
CA GLY A 64 -8.24 6.51 23.35
C GLY A 64 -7.01 5.59 23.30
N LYS A 65 -7.12 4.38 22.71
CA LYS A 65 -6.03 3.38 22.69
C LYS A 65 -5.74 2.86 21.29
N ASP A 66 -4.47 2.55 21.06
CA ASP A 66 -4.07 1.61 20.01
C ASP A 66 -4.70 0.21 20.25
N TRP A 67 -4.53 -0.71 19.30
CA TRP A 67 -5.11 -2.06 19.26
C TRP A 67 -5.41 -2.73 20.62
N HIS A 68 -6.67 -2.66 21.05
CA HIS A 68 -7.14 -3.10 22.36
C HIS A 68 -8.46 -3.88 22.26
N TRP A 69 -8.63 -4.89 23.11
CA TRP A 69 -9.91 -5.57 23.33
C TRP A 69 -10.87 -4.69 24.14
N GLN A 70 -11.99 -4.27 23.56
CA GLN A 70 -13.08 -3.60 24.26
C GLN A 70 -14.15 -4.63 24.64
N TYR A 71 -14.61 -4.59 25.90
CA TYR A 71 -15.75 -5.38 26.35
C TYR A 71 -17.05 -4.73 25.92
N ALA A 72 -18.02 -5.52 25.45
CA ALA A 72 -19.27 -5.07 24.88
C ALA A 72 -20.51 -5.70 25.56
N GLY A 73 -20.37 -6.06 26.84
CA GLY A 73 -21.44 -6.68 27.63
C GLY A 73 -21.68 -8.16 27.28
N THR A 74 -22.90 -8.64 27.57
CA THR A 74 -23.27 -10.05 27.39
C THR A 74 -24.50 -10.24 26.54
N VAL A 75 -24.45 -11.19 25.60
CA VAL A 75 -25.59 -11.60 24.75
C VAL A 75 -26.04 -13.03 25.05
N ASN A 76 -27.29 -13.35 24.73
CA ASN A 76 -27.78 -14.73 24.69
C ASN A 76 -27.85 -15.19 23.24
N LEU A 77 -27.16 -16.29 22.90
CA LEU A 77 -27.09 -16.82 21.55
C LEU A 77 -28.00 -18.04 21.35
N PRO A 78 -28.61 -18.20 20.15
CA PRO A 78 -29.20 -19.45 19.69
C PRO A 78 -28.12 -20.51 19.41
N TRP A 79 -28.55 -21.72 19.03
CA TRP A 79 -27.67 -22.87 18.72
C TRP A 79 -27.04 -22.82 17.31
N ASP A 80 -27.55 -21.97 16.42
CA ASP A 80 -26.97 -21.69 15.10
C ASP A 80 -27.50 -20.35 14.55
N GLY A 81 -26.95 -19.89 13.43
CA GLY A 81 -27.47 -18.73 12.68
C GLY A 81 -27.18 -17.38 13.32
N VAL A 82 -26.08 -17.25 14.08
CA VAL A 82 -25.71 -15.99 14.73
C VAL A 82 -25.17 -15.00 13.69
N ARG A 83 -26.03 -14.07 13.24
CA ARG A 83 -25.66 -13.01 12.31
C ARG A 83 -24.94 -11.89 13.06
N LEU A 84 -23.72 -11.60 12.64
CA LEU A 84 -22.90 -10.47 13.10
C LEU A 84 -22.90 -9.39 12.02
N VAL A 85 -23.04 -8.13 12.43
CA VAL A 85 -23.01 -6.95 11.58
C VAL A 85 -22.15 -5.89 12.25
N LEU A 86 -21.10 -5.44 11.57
CA LEU A 86 -20.34 -4.25 11.94
C LEU A 86 -20.88 -3.07 11.15
N HIS A 87 -21.40 -2.07 11.85
CA HIS A 87 -21.99 -0.87 11.27
C HIS A 87 -21.05 0.32 11.49
N ASP A 88 -20.49 0.86 10.41
CA ASP A 88 -19.66 2.06 10.43
C ASP A 88 -20.52 3.30 10.77
N LEU A 89 -20.06 4.14 11.70
CA LEU A 89 -20.77 5.37 12.09
C LEU A 89 -20.22 6.63 11.41
N THR A 90 -19.09 6.53 10.70
CA THR A 90 -18.23 7.70 10.41
C THR A 90 -17.65 7.77 9.00
N GLY A 91 -17.35 6.63 8.37
CA GLY A 91 -16.65 6.60 7.09
C GLY A 91 -15.15 6.90 7.15
N PHE A 92 -14.54 6.98 8.34
CA PHE A 92 -13.12 7.33 8.52
C PHE A 92 -12.32 6.22 9.21
N CYS A 93 -12.08 5.15 8.44
CA CYS A 93 -11.10 4.12 8.77
C CYS A 93 -11.40 3.37 10.08
N GLY A 94 -12.67 3.01 10.32
CA GLY A 94 -13.05 2.15 11.46
C GLY A 94 -12.31 0.81 11.41
N CYS A 95 -11.58 0.48 12.48
CA CYS A 95 -10.58 -0.60 12.52
C CYS A 95 -11.04 -1.79 13.38
N CYS A 96 -11.37 -2.93 12.77
CA CYS A 96 -11.78 -4.15 13.51
C CYS A 96 -10.93 -5.38 13.13
N ASP A 97 -10.16 -5.91 14.08
CA ASP A 97 -9.31 -7.11 13.93
C ASP A 97 -10.08 -8.40 14.23
N ALA A 98 -10.87 -8.41 15.32
CA ALA A 98 -11.59 -9.60 15.76
C ALA A 98 -12.82 -9.27 16.62
N VAL A 99 -13.85 -10.10 16.50
CA VAL A 99 -14.91 -10.26 17.50
C VAL A 99 -14.67 -11.60 18.19
N PHE A 100 -14.73 -11.62 19.53
CA PHE A 100 -14.57 -12.80 20.36
C PHE A 100 -15.79 -12.95 21.27
N LEU A 101 -16.28 -14.19 21.39
CA LEU A 101 -17.46 -14.56 22.16
C LEU A 101 -17.05 -15.68 23.12
N SER A 102 -17.18 -15.44 24.42
CA SER A 102 -16.76 -16.39 25.46
C SER A 102 -17.89 -16.70 26.45
N LYS A 103 -18.02 -17.96 26.88
CA LYS A 103 -18.86 -18.31 28.05
C LYS A 103 -18.17 -17.97 29.38
N GLU A 104 -16.85 -17.82 29.37
CA GLU A 104 -16.01 -17.45 30.51
C GLU A 104 -15.81 -15.93 30.54
N ASP A 105 -15.82 -15.33 31.73
CA ASP A 105 -15.47 -13.91 31.91
C ASP A 105 -13.95 -13.78 32.04
N THR A 106 -13.28 -13.71 30.89
CA THR A 106 -11.82 -13.60 30.80
C THR A 106 -11.46 -12.77 29.57
N SER A 107 -10.74 -11.67 29.78
CA SER A 107 -10.28 -10.80 28.72
C SER A 107 -9.25 -11.52 27.83
N PRO A 108 -9.38 -11.47 26.50
CA PRO A 108 -8.38 -12.00 25.58
C PRO A 108 -6.97 -11.39 25.77
N PRO A 109 -5.89 -12.13 25.47
CA PRO A 109 -4.52 -11.59 25.52
C PRO A 109 -4.38 -10.44 24.51
N ASN A 110 -3.90 -9.27 24.97
CA ASN A 110 -3.82 -8.09 24.10
C ASN A 110 -2.50 -7.91 23.32
N GLY A 111 -1.47 -8.70 23.63
CA GLY A 111 -0.12 -8.54 23.06
C GLY A 111 0.03 -8.97 21.59
N ILE A 112 1.21 -8.65 21.03
CA ILE A 112 1.63 -9.00 19.65
C ILE A 112 2.83 -9.97 19.66
N ASP A 113 2.84 -10.82 20.67
CA ASP A 113 3.80 -11.87 21.01
C ASP A 113 3.46 -13.24 20.38
N GLY A 114 4.24 -14.27 20.73
CA GLY A 114 4.00 -15.65 20.33
C GLY A 114 2.78 -16.31 20.99
N GLU A 115 2.44 -15.93 22.22
CA GLU A 115 1.36 -16.54 23.00
C GLU A 115 -0.01 -16.16 22.43
N SER A 116 -0.25 -14.87 22.21
CA SER A 116 -1.43 -14.31 21.54
C SER A 116 -1.58 -14.80 20.09
N ARG A 117 -0.48 -15.20 19.43
CA ARG A 117 -0.52 -15.90 18.13
C ARG A 117 -0.94 -17.38 18.30
N ALA A 118 -0.42 -18.09 19.31
CA ALA A 118 -0.81 -19.46 19.62
C ALA A 118 -2.28 -19.57 20.09
N TRP A 119 -2.73 -18.67 20.97
CA TRP A 119 -4.12 -18.53 21.41
C TRP A 119 -5.08 -18.34 20.22
N ARG A 120 -4.76 -17.41 19.31
CA ARG A 120 -5.55 -17.20 18.08
C ARG A 120 -5.56 -18.42 17.17
N ARG A 121 -4.45 -19.16 17.05
CA ARG A 121 -4.42 -20.42 16.27
C ARG A 121 -5.36 -21.47 16.87
N ARG A 122 -5.29 -21.71 18.19
CA ARG A 122 -6.18 -22.64 18.91
C ARG A 122 -7.66 -22.34 18.66
N LEU A 123 -8.08 -21.09 18.85
CA LEU A 123 -9.48 -20.66 18.63
C LEU A 123 -9.95 -20.75 17.17
N ARG A 124 -9.03 -20.72 16.20
CA ARG A 124 -9.35 -20.83 14.76
C ARG A 124 -9.28 -22.27 14.24
N GLY A 125 -9.02 -23.26 15.10
CA GLY A 125 -8.74 -24.64 14.69
C GLY A 125 -7.46 -24.79 13.85
N LEU A 126 -6.60 -23.78 13.83
CA LEU A 126 -5.38 -23.77 13.02
C LEU A 126 -4.28 -24.54 13.76
N PRO A 127 -3.53 -25.41 13.07
CA PRO A 127 -2.41 -26.14 13.67
C PRO A 127 -1.32 -25.19 14.17
N HIS A 128 -0.55 -25.64 15.16
CA HIS A 128 0.53 -24.84 15.75
C HIS A 128 1.68 -24.60 14.76
N GLN A 129 2.00 -25.61 13.95
CA GLN A 129 2.86 -25.53 12.76
C GLN A 129 1.97 -25.33 11.52
N PRO A 130 2.45 -24.69 10.43
CA PRO A 130 1.70 -24.64 9.17
C PRO A 130 1.35 -26.04 8.66
N HIS A 131 0.22 -26.19 7.97
CA HIS A 131 -0.01 -27.38 7.15
C HIS A 131 1.05 -27.44 6.04
N ASP A 132 1.60 -28.63 5.80
CA ASP A 132 2.36 -28.88 4.58
C ASP A 132 1.39 -28.78 3.38
N ALA A 133 1.68 -27.85 2.48
CA ALA A 133 0.91 -27.64 1.25
C ALA A 133 1.46 -28.48 0.07
N GLY A 134 2.49 -29.30 0.33
CA GLY A 134 3.23 -30.06 -0.66
C GLY A 134 4.33 -29.24 -1.33
N SER A 135 5.11 -29.91 -2.18
CA SER A 135 6.18 -29.27 -2.96
C SER A 135 5.60 -28.39 -4.07
N PHE A 136 6.20 -27.21 -4.26
CA PHE A 136 5.94 -26.31 -5.36
C PHE A 136 7.25 -26.01 -6.07
N ASP A 137 7.18 -25.87 -7.39
CA ASP A 137 8.34 -25.59 -8.22
C ASP A 137 8.66 -24.08 -8.18
N VAL A 138 7.63 -23.24 -8.02
CA VAL A 138 7.75 -21.79 -7.84
C VAL A 138 6.85 -21.31 -6.69
N VAL A 139 7.40 -20.50 -5.78
CA VAL A 139 6.65 -19.85 -4.69
C VAL A 139 6.70 -18.34 -4.88
N VAL A 140 5.52 -17.73 -5.07
CA VAL A 140 5.36 -16.28 -5.26
C VAL A 140 4.73 -15.68 -4.00
N VAL A 141 5.36 -14.63 -3.46
CA VAL A 141 4.89 -13.92 -2.26
C VAL A 141 4.52 -12.48 -2.62
N GLY A 142 3.26 -12.11 -2.35
CA GLY A 142 2.66 -10.83 -2.72
C GLY A 142 1.68 -10.97 -3.89
N GLY A 143 0.44 -10.50 -3.72
CA GLY A 143 -0.65 -10.64 -4.71
C GLY A 143 -0.96 -9.38 -5.53
N GLY A 144 0.04 -8.53 -5.79
CA GLY A 144 -0.07 -7.38 -6.70
C GLY A 144 0.15 -7.77 -8.16
N ILE A 145 0.06 -6.80 -9.09
CA ILE A 145 0.26 -7.03 -10.54
C ILE A 145 1.55 -7.84 -10.84
N PRO A 146 2.73 -7.55 -10.26
CA PRO A 146 3.92 -8.39 -10.44
C PRO A 146 3.71 -9.84 -9.98
N GLY A 147 3.17 -10.07 -8.78
CA GLY A 147 2.98 -11.43 -8.25
C GLY A 147 1.97 -12.25 -9.06
N CYS A 148 0.86 -11.64 -9.48
CA CYS A 148 -0.11 -12.29 -10.36
C CYS A 148 0.50 -12.62 -11.74
N THR A 149 1.37 -11.75 -12.27
CA THR A 149 2.05 -11.98 -13.55
C THR A 149 3.08 -13.10 -13.44
N ALA A 150 3.89 -13.11 -12.37
CA ALA A 150 4.88 -14.17 -12.13
C ALA A 150 4.20 -15.54 -11.98
N ALA A 151 3.12 -15.60 -11.19
CA ALA A 151 2.39 -16.84 -10.98
C ALA A 151 1.72 -17.35 -12.26
N LEU A 152 1.12 -16.46 -13.06
CA LEU A 152 0.51 -16.83 -14.34
C LEU A 152 1.55 -17.25 -15.39
N ALA A 153 2.71 -16.59 -15.44
CA ALA A 153 3.79 -16.92 -16.38
C ALA A 153 4.42 -18.28 -16.06
N ALA A 154 4.77 -18.55 -14.79
CA ALA A 154 5.31 -19.84 -14.35
C ALA A 154 4.32 -20.99 -14.62
N ALA A 155 3.04 -20.82 -14.24
CA ALA A 155 2.00 -21.80 -14.52
C ALA A 155 1.79 -22.07 -16.03
N ARG A 156 2.00 -21.06 -16.89
CA ARG A 156 1.98 -21.22 -18.36
C ARG A 156 3.18 -21.97 -18.94
N MET A 157 4.28 -22.08 -18.20
CA MET A 157 5.44 -22.89 -18.58
C MET A 157 5.37 -24.32 -18.00
N GLY A 158 4.35 -24.61 -17.18
CA GLY A 158 4.07 -25.93 -16.61
C GLY A 158 4.44 -26.08 -15.14
N ASP A 159 4.96 -25.03 -14.49
CA ASP A 159 5.43 -25.07 -13.11
C ASP A 159 4.27 -25.18 -12.10
N ARG A 160 4.44 -25.96 -11.02
CA ARG A 160 3.52 -25.98 -9.87
C ARG A 160 3.74 -24.72 -9.03
N VAL A 161 2.85 -23.75 -9.14
CA VAL A 161 2.98 -22.46 -8.45
C VAL A 161 2.15 -22.39 -7.15
N ALA A 162 2.77 -21.90 -6.07
CA ALA A 162 2.06 -21.36 -4.90
C ALA A 162 2.07 -19.83 -4.93
N LEU A 163 0.93 -19.18 -4.68
CA LEU A 163 0.79 -17.72 -4.59
C LEU A 163 0.27 -17.28 -3.21
N PHE A 164 1.12 -16.66 -2.41
CA PHE A 164 0.79 -16.14 -1.09
C PHE A 164 0.37 -14.66 -1.16
N LYS A 165 -0.93 -14.39 -1.00
CA LYS A 165 -1.49 -13.03 -1.02
C LYS A 165 -1.57 -12.41 0.40
N THR A 166 -0.56 -11.62 0.76
CA THR A 166 -0.67 -10.62 1.84
C THR A 166 -1.16 -9.29 1.24
N VAL A 167 -2.09 -8.61 1.90
CA VAL A 167 -2.58 -7.27 1.47
C VAL A 167 -1.72 -6.19 2.13
N LEU A 168 -0.67 -5.77 1.43
CA LEU A 168 0.15 -4.60 1.75
C LEU A 168 0.57 -3.87 0.46
N THR A 169 0.56 -2.54 0.48
CA THR A 169 0.88 -1.69 -0.66
C THR A 169 1.58 -0.41 -0.19
N SER A 170 2.87 -0.28 -0.50
CA SER A 170 3.72 0.87 -0.11
C SER A 170 4.48 1.48 -1.29
N ALA A 171 4.82 2.76 -1.19
CA ALA A 171 5.65 3.51 -2.14
C ALA A 171 6.26 4.73 -1.40
N ALA A 172 7.56 4.98 -1.60
CA ALA A 172 8.33 5.97 -0.83
C ALA A 172 9.53 6.54 -1.61
N MET A 173 10.01 7.74 -1.24
CA MET A 173 11.19 8.53 -1.70
C MET A 173 11.70 9.51 -0.57
N PRO A 174 12.69 10.45 -0.69
CA PRO A 174 14.06 10.22 -0.22
C PRO A 174 14.67 11.37 0.65
N ALA A 175 15.95 11.83 0.68
CA ALA A 175 17.15 11.67 -0.16
C ALA A 175 18.49 12.09 0.53
N LEU A 176 19.62 12.05 -0.22
CA LEU A 176 21.01 12.40 0.16
C LEU A 176 21.67 11.50 1.24
N ALA A 177 22.51 10.54 0.82
CA ALA A 177 23.26 9.68 1.74
C ALA A 177 24.47 10.43 2.38
N PRO A 178 24.61 10.45 3.72
CA PRO A 178 25.78 11.01 4.38
C PRO A 178 27.02 10.08 4.32
N ILE A 179 28.20 10.64 4.59
CA ILE A 179 29.48 9.90 4.61
C ILE A 179 29.55 8.87 5.75
N VAL A 180 28.77 9.11 6.82
CA VAL A 180 28.49 8.15 7.90
C VAL A 180 27.02 7.76 7.78
N ALA A 181 26.70 6.47 7.93
CA ALA A 181 25.32 6.02 7.88
C ALA A 181 24.49 6.61 9.04
N ASP A 182 23.25 6.98 8.74
CA ASP A 182 22.22 7.37 9.71
C ASP A 182 21.03 6.39 9.67
N GLU A 183 19.98 6.71 10.43
CA GLU A 183 18.72 5.94 10.46
C GLU A 183 17.61 6.63 9.63
N MET A 184 17.96 7.47 8.65
CA MET A 184 16.96 8.14 7.81
C MET A 184 16.40 7.18 6.74
N HIS A 185 15.08 7.20 6.62
CA HIS A 185 14.30 6.36 5.72
C HIS A 185 13.58 7.23 4.68
N HIS A 186 13.09 6.58 3.63
CA HIS A 186 12.21 7.21 2.66
C HIS A 186 10.81 7.40 3.26
N GLY A 187 10.24 8.60 3.12
CA GLY A 187 8.88 8.89 3.58
C GLY A 187 7.86 8.13 2.75
N HIS A 188 6.81 7.64 3.40
CA HIS A 188 5.71 6.97 2.70
C HIS A 188 4.88 8.04 1.99
N THR A 189 4.53 7.81 0.73
CA THR A 189 3.58 8.64 -0.01
C THR A 189 2.20 7.97 0.00
N VAL A 190 1.15 8.68 0.42
CA VAL A 190 -0.24 8.22 0.20
C VAL A 190 -0.79 8.92 -1.04
N PHE A 191 -1.05 8.13 -2.07
CA PHE A 191 -1.65 8.62 -3.30
C PHE A 191 -3.17 8.68 -3.20
N PHE A 192 -3.70 9.80 -3.69
CA PHE A 192 -5.11 10.05 -3.90
C PHE A 192 -5.31 10.80 -5.23
N ARG A 193 -6.56 10.88 -5.71
CA ARG A 193 -6.88 11.47 -7.01
C ARG A 193 -8.29 12.06 -7.06
N THR A 194 -8.43 13.36 -6.80
CA THR A 194 -9.73 14.05 -6.84
C THR A 194 -10.42 13.96 -8.22
N ARG A 195 -11.73 13.67 -8.22
CA ARG A 195 -12.65 13.79 -9.38
C ARG A 195 -13.89 14.60 -8.98
N MET A 196 -14.49 15.33 -9.93
CA MET A 196 -15.83 15.88 -9.76
C MET A 196 -16.89 14.81 -10.10
N GLY A 197 -18.03 14.80 -9.40
CA GLY A 197 -19.15 13.88 -9.61
C GLY A 197 -20.48 14.58 -9.93
N ASP A 198 -21.45 13.84 -10.48
CA ASP A 198 -22.70 14.41 -11.03
C ASP A 198 -23.73 14.86 -9.97
N LYS A 199 -23.36 14.78 -8.68
CA LYS A 199 -24.20 15.09 -7.51
C LYS A 199 -23.35 15.67 -6.39
N LEU A 200 -23.99 16.42 -5.50
CA LEU A 200 -23.38 16.89 -4.24
C LEU A 200 -22.82 15.69 -3.45
N ALA A 201 -21.53 15.75 -3.14
CA ALA A 201 -20.82 14.82 -2.27
C ALA A 201 -20.45 15.56 -0.97
N PRO A 202 -21.39 15.71 -0.02
CA PRO A 202 -21.11 16.31 1.28
C PRO A 202 -19.96 15.56 1.96
N PHE A 203 -19.15 16.31 2.69
CA PHE A 203 -18.04 15.82 3.50
C PHE A 203 -18.22 16.40 4.91
N PRO A 204 -18.11 15.61 5.97
CA PRO A 204 -18.23 16.09 7.34
C PRO A 204 -17.02 16.93 7.74
N SER A 205 -17.18 17.76 8.78
CA SER A 205 -16.04 18.46 9.38
C SER A 205 -15.12 17.46 10.09
N VAL A 206 -13.82 17.61 9.86
CA VAL A 206 -12.74 16.76 10.36
C VAL A 206 -11.66 17.62 11.04
N PRO A 207 -11.96 18.26 12.19
CA PRO A 207 -11.00 19.10 12.92
C PRO A 207 -9.71 18.35 13.30
N TRP A 208 -9.83 17.04 13.51
CA TRP A 208 -8.74 16.10 13.75
C TRP A 208 -7.81 15.88 12.55
N ALA A 209 -8.24 16.29 11.36
CA ALA A 209 -7.49 16.22 10.11
C ALA A 209 -6.93 17.60 9.77
N THR A 210 -7.70 18.68 9.99
CA THR A 210 -7.23 20.06 9.83
C THR A 210 -6.22 20.50 10.90
N GLU A 211 -6.13 19.84 12.06
CA GLU A 211 -4.98 19.99 12.97
C GLU A 211 -3.65 19.69 12.25
N VAL A 212 -3.62 18.63 11.43
CA VAL A 212 -2.44 18.24 10.66
C VAL A 212 -2.29 19.13 9.43
N ALA A 213 -3.34 19.20 8.60
CA ALA A 213 -3.32 19.94 7.34
C ALA A 213 -3.16 21.47 7.50
N LYS A 214 -3.47 22.00 8.69
CA LYS A 214 -3.48 23.44 9.01
C LYS A 214 -4.36 24.19 8.00
N ASP A 215 -3.86 25.25 7.38
CA ASP A 215 -4.50 26.04 6.34
C ASP A 215 -4.30 25.50 4.91
N TYR A 216 -3.60 24.36 4.74
CA TYR A 216 -3.27 23.85 3.41
C TYR A 216 -4.52 23.42 2.64
N SER A 217 -4.71 23.98 1.44
CA SER A 217 -5.95 24.02 0.67
C SER A 217 -5.70 23.73 -0.84
N ASP A 218 -4.65 22.95 -1.12
CA ASP A 218 -4.22 22.58 -2.48
C ASP A 218 -4.31 21.06 -2.69
N LEU A 219 -5.30 20.64 -3.49
CA LEU A 219 -5.49 19.29 -3.99
C LEU A 219 -5.15 19.20 -5.49
N ARG A 220 -4.36 20.13 -6.04
CA ARG A 220 -3.84 19.98 -7.40
C ARG A 220 -2.79 18.87 -7.46
N GLY A 221 -2.41 18.50 -8.68
CA GLY A 221 -1.49 17.39 -8.92
C GLY A 221 -2.24 16.10 -9.20
N GLN A 222 -3.28 16.15 -10.02
CA GLN A 222 -4.17 15.02 -10.21
C GLN A 222 -3.62 14.03 -11.24
N LEU A 223 -3.65 12.73 -10.91
CA LEU A 223 -3.41 11.67 -11.90
C LEU A 223 -4.61 11.67 -12.88
N SER A 224 -4.50 12.41 -13.97
CA SER A 224 -5.58 12.54 -14.94
C SER A 224 -5.88 11.19 -15.62
N LYS A 225 -4.81 10.45 -15.94
CA LYS A 225 -4.75 9.08 -16.43
C LYS A 225 -3.36 8.49 -16.12
N PRO A 226 -3.16 7.16 -16.10
CA PRO A 226 -1.83 6.55 -15.94
C PRO A 226 -0.80 7.16 -16.91
N GLY A 227 0.35 7.59 -16.39
CA GLY A 227 1.41 8.25 -17.16
C GLY A 227 1.12 9.70 -17.57
N LEU A 228 0.05 10.34 -17.05
CA LEU A 228 -0.18 11.78 -17.18
C LEU A 228 -0.61 12.35 -15.83
N GLU A 229 0.40 12.46 -14.98
CA GLU A 229 0.40 12.97 -13.60
C GLU A 229 0.37 14.50 -13.57
N ASN A 230 0.40 15.09 -12.37
CA ASN A 230 0.55 16.54 -12.15
C ASN A 230 -0.57 17.38 -12.82
N GLY A 231 -1.76 16.79 -12.97
CA GLY A 231 -2.92 17.43 -13.58
C GLY A 231 -3.61 18.48 -12.69
N PRO A 232 -4.55 19.26 -13.27
CA PRO A 232 -5.33 20.22 -12.50
C PRO A 232 -6.22 19.50 -11.47
N GLY A 233 -6.40 20.14 -10.32
CA GLY A 233 -7.34 19.77 -9.27
C GLY A 233 -7.76 21.03 -8.52
N PRO A 234 -8.50 20.89 -7.41
CA PRO A 234 -8.86 22.03 -6.58
C PRO A 234 -7.62 22.69 -5.98
N LEU A 235 -7.45 23.98 -6.22
CA LEU A 235 -6.71 24.88 -5.35
C LEU A 235 -7.70 25.94 -4.92
N VAL A 236 -7.76 26.18 -3.62
CA VAL A 236 -8.42 27.37 -3.08
C VAL A 236 -7.37 28.20 -2.35
N VAL A 237 -7.45 29.52 -2.50
CA VAL A 237 -6.52 30.46 -1.85
C VAL A 237 -7.28 31.16 -0.73
N PRO A 238 -6.97 30.89 0.56
CA PRO A 238 -7.59 31.60 1.68
C PRO A 238 -7.45 33.13 1.53
N PRO A 239 -8.44 33.95 1.96
CA PRO A 239 -8.44 35.40 1.75
C PRO A 239 -7.19 36.14 2.27
N ASN A 240 -6.51 35.57 3.28
CA ASN A 240 -5.30 36.11 3.90
C ASN A 240 -4.03 35.29 3.55
N PHE A 241 -4.07 34.44 2.53
CA PHE A 241 -2.93 33.59 2.16
C PHE A 241 -1.79 34.41 1.54
N VAL A 242 -0.70 34.55 2.30
CA VAL A 242 0.58 35.02 1.77
C VAL A 242 1.38 33.79 1.31
N PRO A 243 1.71 33.66 0.00
CA PRO A 243 2.60 32.59 -0.45
C PRO A 243 3.97 32.75 0.22
N ASP A 244 4.52 31.66 0.77
CA ASP A 244 5.87 31.69 1.37
C ASP A 244 6.89 32.16 0.31
N PRO A 245 7.56 33.31 0.50
CA PRO A 245 8.49 33.86 -0.49
C PRO A 245 9.77 33.03 -0.64
N THR A 246 10.04 32.12 0.31
CA THR A 246 11.17 31.17 0.27
C THR A 246 10.81 29.85 -0.42
N MET A 247 9.54 29.64 -0.80
CA MET A 247 9.10 28.45 -1.53
C MET A 247 9.59 28.48 -2.99
N ASP A 248 10.29 27.42 -3.39
CA ASP A 248 10.81 27.23 -4.76
C ASP A 248 9.68 27.38 -5.79
N MET A 249 10.00 28.00 -6.94
CA MET A 249 9.11 28.07 -8.10
C MET A 249 8.58 26.69 -8.52
N LYS A 250 9.39 25.63 -8.42
CA LYS A 250 9.00 24.24 -8.69
C LYS A 250 7.85 23.72 -7.83
N MET A 251 7.62 24.32 -6.65
CA MET A 251 6.66 23.89 -5.63
C MET A 251 5.32 24.65 -5.66
N LYS A 252 5.16 25.55 -6.63
CA LYS A 252 3.92 26.34 -6.84
C LYS A 252 2.97 25.68 -7.85
N GLY A 253 3.44 24.65 -8.55
CA GLY A 253 2.70 23.87 -9.53
C GLY A 253 1.77 22.80 -8.94
N PRO A 254 0.98 22.15 -9.79
CA PRO A 254 0.08 21.04 -9.44
C PRO A 254 0.84 19.70 -9.30
N LEU A 255 1.09 19.17 -8.08
CA LEU A 255 2.01 18.02 -7.89
C LEU A 255 1.40 16.79 -7.20
N THR A 256 1.43 15.63 -7.86
CA THR A 256 0.77 14.40 -7.36
C THR A 256 1.42 13.78 -6.13
N HIS A 257 2.64 14.22 -5.80
CA HIS A 257 3.52 13.56 -4.85
C HIS A 257 3.76 14.37 -3.57
N PHE A 258 3.06 15.50 -3.36
CA PHE A 258 3.24 16.41 -2.22
C PHE A 258 3.17 15.75 -0.82
N TRP A 259 2.57 14.57 -0.70
CA TRP A 259 2.00 14.00 0.53
C TRP A 259 2.88 12.89 1.10
N GLU A 260 3.93 13.27 1.84
CA GLU A 260 4.98 12.34 2.25
C GLU A 260 5.42 12.54 3.71
N TYR A 261 5.46 11.46 4.50
CA TYR A 261 5.72 11.49 5.94
C TYR A 261 6.44 10.22 6.41
N GLY A 262 7.07 10.27 7.59
CA GLY A 262 7.68 9.11 8.24
C GLY A 262 9.15 8.87 7.91
N GLN A 263 9.86 9.86 7.35
CA GLN A 263 11.27 9.79 6.96
C GLN A 263 12.22 9.42 8.13
N TRP A 264 11.81 9.63 9.38
CA TRP A 264 12.58 9.33 10.60
C TRP A 264 11.95 8.23 11.47
N LEU A 265 11.10 7.38 10.87
CA LEU A 265 10.36 6.33 11.56
C LEU A 265 10.60 4.98 10.87
N ASP A 266 10.64 3.89 11.64
CA ASP A 266 10.82 2.55 11.09
C ASP A 266 9.57 2.15 10.27
N PRO A 267 9.68 1.92 8.96
CA PRO A 267 8.54 1.61 8.11
C PRO A 267 7.85 0.29 8.47
N TYR A 268 8.50 -0.60 9.22
CA TYR A 268 7.95 -1.90 9.63
C TYR A 268 7.17 -1.83 10.95
N THR A 269 7.68 -1.13 11.98
CA THR A 269 6.96 -0.98 13.26
C THR A 269 6.07 0.26 13.32
N ASN A 270 6.43 1.36 12.65
CA ASN A 270 5.64 2.59 12.62
C ASN A 270 4.74 2.73 11.39
N GLY A 271 4.75 1.78 10.45
CA GLY A 271 4.02 1.86 9.17
C GLY A 271 2.52 2.19 9.27
N GLU A 272 1.83 1.78 10.35
CA GLU A 272 0.45 2.24 10.60
C GLU A 272 0.39 3.71 11.01
N HIS A 273 1.22 4.16 11.95
CA HIS A 273 1.27 5.57 12.37
C HIS A 273 1.58 6.50 11.20
N ILE A 274 2.50 6.10 10.33
CA ILE A 274 2.88 6.86 9.13
C ILE A 274 1.67 6.99 8.18
N ARG A 275 0.98 5.87 7.88
CA ARG A 275 -0.27 5.87 7.10
C ARG A 275 -1.34 6.77 7.74
N ASP A 276 -1.54 6.61 9.04
CA ASP A 276 -2.59 7.27 9.80
C ASP A 276 -2.37 8.80 9.80
N HIS A 277 -1.13 9.27 9.96
CA HIS A 277 -0.77 10.68 9.82
C HIS A 277 -1.05 11.22 8.41
N LEU A 278 -0.65 10.48 7.36
CA LEU A 278 -0.87 10.90 5.96
C LEU A 278 -2.35 11.00 5.60
N LEU A 279 -3.18 10.07 6.09
CA LEU A 279 -4.62 10.15 5.93
C LEU A 279 -5.20 11.42 6.59
N ARG A 280 -4.75 11.80 7.79
CA ARG A 280 -5.15 13.07 8.45
C ARG A 280 -4.80 14.29 7.59
N ALA A 281 -3.59 14.37 7.05
CA ALA A 281 -3.21 15.47 6.17
C ALA A 281 -4.14 15.59 4.94
N ILE A 282 -4.44 14.47 4.28
CA ILE A 282 -5.27 14.42 3.06
C ILE A 282 -6.72 14.82 3.35
N TYR A 283 -7.34 14.26 4.40
CA TYR A 283 -8.73 14.59 4.75
C TYR A 283 -8.87 16.07 5.19
N GLY A 284 -7.87 16.63 5.87
CA GLY A 284 -7.90 18.01 6.35
C GLY A 284 -7.87 19.02 5.21
N THR A 285 -6.96 18.86 4.25
CA THR A 285 -6.95 19.71 3.04
C THR A 285 -8.20 19.53 2.19
N PHE A 286 -8.80 18.34 2.20
CA PHE A 286 -10.06 18.07 1.51
C PHE A 286 -11.27 18.78 2.17
N GLN A 287 -11.28 18.93 3.49
CA GLN A 287 -12.20 19.85 4.18
C GLN A 287 -11.89 21.30 3.79
N ASN A 288 -10.65 21.76 3.92
CA ASN A 288 -10.27 23.15 3.67
C ASN A 288 -10.70 23.65 2.28
N VAL A 289 -10.50 22.83 1.23
CA VAL A 289 -10.99 23.13 -0.13
C VAL A 289 -12.51 23.32 -0.17
N LYS A 290 -13.27 22.43 0.49
CA LYS A 290 -14.74 22.47 0.53
C LYS A 290 -15.31 23.53 1.46
N GLU A 291 -14.54 24.05 2.42
CA GLU A 291 -14.98 25.13 3.31
C GLU A 291 -14.72 26.52 2.74
N ILE A 292 -13.64 26.70 1.97
CA ILE A 292 -13.30 28.00 1.38
C ILE A 292 -14.05 28.22 0.03
N GLU A 293 -14.28 27.16 -0.76
CA GLU A 293 -15.13 27.19 -1.96
C GLU A 293 -16.21 26.08 -1.95
N PRO A 294 -17.26 26.22 -1.10
CA PRO A 294 -18.28 25.19 -0.91
C PRO A 294 -19.18 24.95 -2.12
N GLU A 295 -19.44 25.97 -2.94
CA GLU A 295 -20.24 25.82 -4.15
C GLU A 295 -19.43 25.19 -5.30
N THR A 296 -18.16 25.58 -5.46
CA THR A 296 -17.29 25.08 -6.54
C THR A 296 -16.98 23.59 -6.41
N TYR A 297 -16.61 23.13 -5.20
CA TYR A 297 -16.02 21.79 -5.00
C TYR A 297 -16.93 20.79 -4.28
N ALA A 298 -18.25 20.98 -4.35
CA ALA A 298 -19.23 20.22 -3.61
C ALA A 298 -19.24 18.68 -3.85
N ASN A 299 -18.47 18.14 -4.83
CA ASN A 299 -18.68 16.84 -5.47
C ASN A 299 -17.40 15.95 -5.68
N LEU A 300 -16.44 15.96 -4.75
CA LEU A 300 -15.03 15.46 -4.89
C LEU A 300 -14.68 14.00 -4.34
N GLU A 301 -13.77 13.15 -4.93
CA GLU A 301 -13.36 11.70 -4.54
C GLU A 301 -11.96 11.14 -5.12
N PHE A 302 -11.25 10.02 -4.67
CA PHE A 302 -9.73 9.65 -4.77
C PHE A 302 -9.09 8.33 -5.53
N ASP A 303 -7.72 8.14 -5.87
CA ASP A 303 -6.89 7.03 -6.63
C ASP A 303 -5.25 6.97 -6.54
N TRP A 304 -4.37 6.17 -7.30
CA TRP A 304 -2.90 5.70 -7.03
C TRP A 304 -1.66 5.73 -8.11
N ILE A 305 -0.31 5.55 -7.75
CA ILE A 305 1.02 5.72 -8.56
C ILE A 305 2.35 4.84 -8.26
N LEU A 306 3.57 4.91 -8.97
CA LEU A 306 4.94 4.19 -8.74
C LEU A 306 6.34 4.72 -9.43
N THR A 307 7.58 4.06 -9.47
CA THR A 307 9.04 4.67 -9.32
C THR A 307 10.54 3.86 -9.49
N GLU A 308 11.87 3.95 -10.04
CA GLU A 308 13.05 4.56 -10.97
C GLU A 308 14.20 3.68 -11.64
N THR A 309 15.43 3.41 -11.12
CA THR A 309 16.76 3.88 -11.71
C THR A 309 17.36 3.60 -13.06
N ASP A 310 17.55 2.35 -13.50
CA ASP A 310 18.65 1.95 -14.41
C ASP A 310 18.48 2.40 -15.88
N ILE A 311 18.16 3.68 -16.04
CA ILE A 311 17.44 4.38 -17.08
C ILE A 311 18.22 5.61 -17.54
N ARG A 312 18.73 6.42 -16.60
CA ARG A 312 19.40 7.70 -16.89
C ARG A 312 20.58 7.48 -17.85
N ASP A 313 21.34 6.43 -17.59
CA ASP A 313 22.45 5.96 -18.42
C ASP A 313 22.01 5.24 -19.71
N HIS A 314 20.71 4.92 -19.87
CA HIS A 314 20.13 3.98 -20.85
C HIS A 314 20.96 2.70 -21.07
N LYS A 315 21.52 2.20 -19.96
CA LYS A 315 22.67 1.31 -19.94
C LYS A 315 22.33 -0.03 -20.56
N VAL A 316 22.87 -0.29 -21.75
CA VAL A 316 22.70 -1.58 -22.42
C VAL A 316 23.52 -2.62 -21.66
N PHE A 317 22.83 -3.52 -20.97
CA PHE A 317 23.45 -4.59 -20.20
C PHE A 317 23.53 -5.88 -21.04
N PRO A 318 24.67 -6.59 -21.08
CA PRO A 318 24.75 -7.90 -21.76
C PRO A 318 23.69 -8.90 -21.27
N ASP A 319 23.32 -8.79 -19.99
CA ASP A 319 22.30 -9.58 -19.31
C ASP A 319 20.92 -8.89 -19.18
N ALA A 320 20.64 -7.88 -20.02
CA ALA A 320 19.30 -7.31 -20.16
C ALA A 320 18.25 -8.38 -20.43
N VAL A 321 17.20 -8.45 -19.59
CA VAL A 321 16.08 -9.40 -19.71
C VAL A 321 14.71 -8.74 -19.77
N VAL A 322 14.61 -7.45 -19.41
CA VAL A 322 13.40 -6.65 -19.48
C VAL A 322 13.77 -5.28 -20.03
N GLN A 323 12.88 -4.68 -20.82
CA GLN A 323 13.01 -3.31 -21.26
C GLN A 323 11.80 -2.48 -20.81
N ASN A 324 12.08 -1.34 -20.20
CA ASN A 324 11.11 -0.49 -19.50
C ASN A 324 11.23 0.97 -20.00
N ALA A 325 10.27 1.84 -19.64
CA ALA A 325 10.27 3.26 -20.00
C ALA A 325 9.45 4.14 -19.02
N GLY A 326 9.64 5.47 -19.11
CA GLY A 326 8.88 6.49 -18.37
C GLY A 326 9.73 7.73 -18.04
N ALA A 327 9.21 8.62 -17.19
CA ALA A 327 9.94 9.76 -16.60
C ALA A 327 10.46 9.44 -15.20
N PHE A 328 11.35 10.26 -14.68
CA PHE A 328 11.72 10.31 -13.26
C PHE A 328 10.86 11.33 -12.51
N CYS A 329 10.79 11.19 -11.20
CA CYS A 329 10.00 11.92 -10.21
C CYS A 329 10.73 11.91 -8.85
N LEU A 330 11.91 12.54 -8.79
CA LEU A 330 12.69 12.65 -7.55
C LEU A 330 11.95 13.54 -6.55
N HIS A 331 11.93 13.22 -5.26
CA HIS A 331 11.43 14.12 -4.22
C HIS A 331 12.56 14.58 -3.29
N TYR A 332 12.31 15.64 -2.52
CA TYR A 332 13.20 16.15 -1.47
C TYR A 332 12.35 16.59 -0.25
N PRO A 333 12.61 16.12 0.98
CA PRO A 333 11.75 16.34 2.15
C PRO A 333 12.05 17.67 2.87
N GLY A 334 11.15 18.12 3.75
CA GLY A 334 11.44 19.20 4.72
C GLY A 334 10.82 20.57 4.43
N ASP A 335 9.54 20.65 4.07
CA ASP A 335 8.81 21.92 4.09
C ASP A 335 8.80 22.50 5.53
N LYS A 336 9.12 23.79 5.66
CA LYS A 336 9.32 24.45 6.98
C LYS A 336 8.02 24.72 7.76
N LYS A 337 6.85 24.60 7.12
CA LYS A 337 5.53 24.86 7.72
C LYS A 337 4.70 23.57 7.84
N TYR A 338 4.90 22.64 6.92
CA TYR A 338 4.10 21.41 6.81
C TYR A 338 4.99 20.16 6.85
N ASP A 339 5.03 19.49 8.00
CA ASP A 339 5.82 18.30 8.31
C ASP A 339 5.43 17.03 7.53
N PHE A 340 4.31 17.07 6.80
CA PHE A 340 3.81 16.05 5.88
C PHE A 340 4.04 16.40 4.40
N ARG A 341 4.80 17.47 4.11
CA ARG A 341 5.02 18.01 2.76
C ARG A 341 6.50 18.02 2.36
N LEU A 342 6.73 17.67 1.10
CA LEU A 342 8.04 17.79 0.45
C LEU A 342 8.53 19.24 0.42
N GLN A 343 9.85 19.44 0.50
CA GLN A 343 10.50 20.75 0.29
C GLN A 343 10.69 21.07 -1.19
N ALA A 344 11.00 20.05 -2.00
CA ALA A 344 11.20 20.16 -3.45
C ALA A 344 10.95 18.81 -4.14
N TRP A 345 11.02 18.81 -5.48
CA TRP A 345 10.94 17.62 -6.32
C TRP A 345 11.57 17.90 -7.70
N GLU A 346 11.83 16.87 -8.50
CA GLU A 346 12.34 16.98 -9.87
C GLU A 346 11.75 15.88 -10.77
N TRP A 347 10.79 16.27 -11.62
CA TRP A 347 10.37 15.45 -12.76
C TRP A 347 11.38 15.59 -13.88
N ASP A 348 11.84 14.46 -14.40
CA ASP A 348 12.91 14.46 -15.39
C ASP A 348 12.62 13.50 -16.53
N GLU A 349 12.45 14.10 -17.70
CA GLU A 349 12.25 13.45 -18.99
C GLU A 349 13.40 13.77 -19.95
N ARG A 350 14.57 14.20 -19.48
CA ARG A 350 15.66 14.70 -20.36
C ARG A 350 16.04 13.70 -21.46
N ASP A 351 15.96 12.40 -21.16
CA ASP A 351 16.59 11.37 -21.98
C ASP A 351 15.62 10.63 -22.94
N LYS A 352 14.32 10.62 -22.61
CA LYS A 352 13.14 10.07 -23.35
C LYS A 352 13.25 8.68 -24.01
N LYS A 353 14.24 7.85 -23.64
CA LYS A 353 14.46 6.53 -24.26
C LYS A 353 14.01 5.38 -23.34
N PRO A 354 13.79 4.17 -23.89
CA PRO A 354 13.64 2.98 -23.06
C PRO A 354 14.98 2.57 -22.44
N TYR A 355 14.96 1.70 -21.44
CA TYR A 355 16.16 1.23 -20.72
C TYR A 355 16.07 -0.25 -20.37
N ASP A 356 17.22 -0.85 -20.04
CA ASP A 356 17.36 -2.29 -19.86
C ASP A 356 17.49 -2.63 -18.37
N ILE A 357 16.73 -3.61 -17.89
CA ILE A 357 16.92 -4.21 -16.56
C ILE A 357 17.84 -5.43 -16.71
N PRO A 358 19.01 -5.44 -16.06
CA PRO A 358 19.90 -6.59 -16.04
C PRO A 358 19.34 -7.69 -15.11
N PHE A 359 19.48 -8.96 -15.51
CA PHE A 359 18.91 -10.09 -14.78
C PHE A 359 19.42 -10.20 -13.33
N ARG A 360 20.67 -9.80 -13.07
CA ARG A 360 21.25 -9.76 -11.70
C ARG A 360 20.54 -8.78 -10.74
N CYS A 361 19.68 -7.89 -11.21
CA CYS A 361 18.83 -7.05 -10.35
C CYS A 361 17.56 -7.80 -9.85
N LEU A 362 17.26 -8.97 -10.41
CA LEU A 362 16.03 -9.73 -10.15
C LEU A 362 16.22 -10.94 -9.23
N TYR A 363 17.43 -11.21 -8.73
CA TYR A 363 17.72 -12.29 -7.79
C TYR A 363 18.62 -11.88 -6.63
N SER A 364 18.50 -12.57 -5.50
CA SER A 364 19.22 -12.25 -4.27
C SER A 364 20.73 -12.50 -4.39
N SER A 365 21.52 -11.63 -3.77
CA SER A 365 22.97 -11.82 -3.64
C SER A 365 23.36 -12.94 -2.68
N ASN A 366 22.53 -13.22 -1.65
CA ASN A 366 22.88 -14.07 -0.51
C ASN A 366 21.92 -15.26 -0.25
N ILE A 367 20.69 -15.25 -0.78
CA ILE A 367 19.75 -16.38 -0.70
C ILE A 367 19.63 -17.01 -2.08
N SER A 368 20.25 -18.18 -2.26
CA SER A 368 20.54 -18.75 -3.59
C SER A 368 19.33 -19.02 -4.48
N ASN A 369 18.14 -19.20 -3.93
CA ASN A 369 16.89 -19.48 -4.65
C ASN A 369 15.85 -18.34 -4.61
N LEU A 370 16.20 -17.15 -4.10
CA LEU A 370 15.26 -16.03 -3.96
C LEU A 370 15.33 -15.07 -5.16
N MET A 371 14.16 -14.74 -5.71
CA MET A 371 13.97 -13.76 -6.79
C MET A 371 12.99 -12.66 -6.41
N MET A 372 13.15 -11.49 -7.03
CA MET A 372 12.40 -10.27 -6.76
C MET A 372 11.78 -9.71 -8.03
N ALA A 373 10.56 -9.18 -7.93
CA ALA A 373 9.86 -8.50 -9.03
C ALA A 373 9.07 -7.28 -8.53
N GLY A 374 8.81 -6.33 -9.43
CA GLY A 374 8.18 -5.06 -9.07
C GLY A 374 9.03 -4.22 -8.11
N LYS A 375 8.41 -3.67 -7.07
CA LYS A 375 9.01 -2.67 -6.15
C LYS A 375 10.09 -3.17 -5.18
N HIS A 376 10.58 -4.40 -5.34
CA HIS A 376 11.56 -5.04 -4.46
C HIS A 376 12.84 -5.48 -5.18
N ILE A 377 13.01 -5.13 -6.47
CA ILE A 377 14.21 -5.47 -7.24
C ILE A 377 15.43 -4.67 -6.76
N SER A 378 16.64 -5.19 -7.01
CA SER A 378 17.88 -4.52 -6.60
C SER A 378 18.22 -3.36 -7.53
N THR A 379 17.80 -2.17 -7.14
CA THR A 379 18.12 -0.86 -7.74
C THR A 379 18.66 0.08 -6.67
N THR A 380 19.27 1.22 -7.02
CA THR A 380 19.72 2.24 -6.04
C THR A 380 18.53 3.07 -5.47
N HIS A 381 18.77 4.20 -4.76
CA HIS A 381 17.69 5.08 -4.24
C HIS A 381 17.02 5.87 -5.37
N ILE A 382 17.80 6.72 -6.08
CA ILE A 382 17.51 7.09 -7.47
C ILE A 382 17.43 5.69 -8.08
N GLY A 383 16.20 5.24 -8.38
CA GLY A 383 15.77 3.90 -7.96
C GLY A 383 14.30 3.55 -8.11
N GLY A 384 13.30 4.33 -7.65
CA GLY A 384 13.28 5.71 -7.13
C GLY A 384 12.06 6.57 -7.58
N SER A 385 11.67 6.57 -8.84
CA SER A 385 10.76 7.52 -9.50
C SER A 385 10.26 7.23 -10.97
N ASN A 386 10.61 6.04 -11.53
CA ASN A 386 10.13 5.29 -12.72
C ASN A 386 9.95 3.73 -12.50
N ALA A 387 10.98 2.87 -12.65
CA ALA A 387 11.01 1.38 -12.59
C ALA A 387 9.94 0.58 -11.81
N LYS A 388 9.58 0.96 -10.56
CA LYS A 388 8.53 0.27 -9.79
C LYS A 388 7.12 0.44 -10.40
N PHE A 389 6.94 1.24 -11.47
CA PHE A 389 5.70 1.37 -12.25
C PHE A 389 5.06 0.00 -12.51
N MET A 390 3.74 -0.12 -12.36
CA MET A 390 3.09 -1.44 -12.32
C MET A 390 3.25 -2.28 -13.61
N ALA A 391 3.35 -1.62 -14.78
CA ALA A 391 3.66 -2.29 -16.04
C ALA A 391 5.09 -2.87 -16.03
N ASN A 392 6.09 -2.03 -15.76
CA ASN A 392 7.50 -2.40 -15.59
C ASN A 392 7.68 -3.54 -14.57
N GLY A 393 6.94 -3.49 -13.45
CA GLY A 393 6.90 -4.56 -12.44
C GLY A 393 6.29 -5.87 -12.93
N GLY A 394 5.33 -5.82 -13.87
CA GLY A 394 4.83 -6.99 -14.60
C GLY A 394 5.90 -7.56 -15.55
N CYS A 395 6.68 -6.70 -16.23
CA CYS A 395 7.81 -7.14 -17.03
C CYS A 395 8.84 -7.91 -16.18
N HIS A 396 9.25 -7.35 -15.02
CA HIS A 396 10.17 -8.01 -14.07
C HIS A 396 9.67 -9.41 -13.66
N ALA A 397 8.37 -9.53 -13.40
CA ALA A 397 7.72 -10.75 -12.94
C ALA A 397 7.67 -11.86 -14.00
N LEU A 398 7.52 -11.50 -15.27
CA LEU A 398 7.57 -12.46 -16.38
C LEU A 398 9.02 -12.96 -16.58
N ALA A 399 10.02 -12.09 -16.39
CA ALA A 399 11.42 -12.49 -16.43
C ALA A 399 11.85 -13.39 -15.25
N THR A 400 11.40 -13.13 -14.03
CA THR A 400 11.68 -14.03 -12.89
C THR A 400 10.94 -15.35 -12.99
N ALA A 401 9.73 -15.38 -13.54
CA ALA A 401 9.03 -16.64 -13.84
C ALA A 401 9.80 -17.47 -14.88
N ALA A 402 10.24 -16.86 -16.00
CA ALA A 402 11.06 -17.54 -17.00
C ALA A 402 12.39 -18.05 -16.43
N ALA A 403 13.01 -17.28 -15.53
CA ALA A 403 14.20 -17.71 -14.80
C ALA A 403 13.91 -18.89 -13.86
N ALA A 404 12.81 -18.87 -13.12
CA ALA A 404 12.43 -19.95 -12.20
C ALA A 404 12.22 -21.27 -12.95
N HIS A 405 11.44 -21.25 -14.03
CA HIS A 405 11.25 -22.40 -14.92
C HIS A 405 12.58 -23.00 -15.40
N LEU A 406 13.51 -22.15 -15.86
CA LEU A 406 14.82 -22.60 -16.31
C LEU A 406 15.73 -23.09 -15.17
N CYS A 407 15.62 -22.53 -13.96
CA CYS A 407 16.32 -23.04 -12.76
C CYS A 407 15.93 -24.50 -12.49
N ILE A 408 14.63 -24.81 -12.53
CA ILE A 408 14.09 -26.18 -12.37
C ILE A 408 14.61 -27.07 -13.49
N LYS A 409 14.44 -26.64 -14.75
CA LYS A 409 14.82 -27.40 -15.96
C LYS A 409 16.29 -27.80 -15.99
N HIS A 410 17.19 -26.89 -15.61
CA HIS A 410 18.65 -27.10 -15.63
C HIS A 410 19.22 -27.48 -14.25
N GLN A 411 18.36 -27.78 -13.27
CA GLN A 411 18.73 -28.15 -11.89
C GLN A 411 19.73 -27.19 -11.25
N THR A 412 19.54 -25.89 -11.49
CA THR A 412 20.47 -24.82 -11.11
C THR A 412 19.72 -23.66 -10.46
N ASN A 413 20.42 -22.59 -10.11
CA ASN A 413 19.86 -21.40 -9.45
C ASN A 413 19.95 -20.16 -10.37
N PRO A 414 19.34 -19.00 -10.01
CA PRO A 414 19.33 -17.82 -10.86
C PRO A 414 20.71 -17.31 -11.28
N ARG A 415 21.73 -17.48 -10.43
CA ARG A 415 23.13 -17.18 -10.77
C ARG A 415 23.67 -18.16 -11.82
N GLY A 416 23.39 -19.46 -11.68
CA GLY A 416 23.73 -20.46 -12.69
C GLY A 416 23.04 -20.23 -14.04
N ILE A 417 21.80 -19.71 -14.03
CA ILE A 417 21.09 -19.26 -15.25
C ILE A 417 21.77 -18.04 -15.88
N TYR A 418 22.15 -17.04 -15.07
CA TYR A 418 22.92 -15.88 -15.54
C TYR A 418 24.26 -16.28 -16.16
N GLU A 419 24.98 -17.23 -15.54
CA GLU A 419 26.31 -17.66 -15.96
C GLU A 419 26.29 -18.56 -17.21
N ASN A 420 25.29 -19.46 -17.35
CA ASN A 420 25.34 -20.55 -18.34
C ASN A 420 24.15 -20.59 -19.32
N HIS A 421 22.99 -20.00 -18.99
CA HIS A 421 21.73 -20.17 -19.73
C HIS A 421 21.06 -18.85 -20.16
N LEU A 422 21.76 -17.72 -20.01
CA LEU A 422 21.25 -16.38 -20.31
C LEU A 422 20.64 -16.21 -21.73
N PRO A 423 21.17 -16.82 -22.82
CA PRO A 423 20.52 -16.76 -24.13
C PRO A 423 19.15 -17.45 -24.16
N GLU A 424 19.01 -18.59 -23.47
CA GLU A 424 17.74 -19.32 -23.38
C GLU A 424 16.72 -18.59 -22.50
N LEU A 425 17.18 -17.91 -21.44
CA LEU A 425 16.32 -17.03 -20.63
C LEU A 425 15.70 -15.92 -21.49
N LYS A 426 16.50 -15.21 -22.28
CA LYS A 426 16.00 -14.16 -23.20
C LYS A 426 15.01 -14.75 -24.22
N ALA A 427 15.34 -15.88 -24.85
CA ALA A 427 14.44 -16.54 -25.80
C ALA A 427 13.12 -17.00 -25.16
N THR A 428 13.14 -17.41 -23.90
CA THR A 428 11.93 -17.83 -23.13
C THR A 428 11.05 -16.64 -22.79
N ILE A 429 11.65 -15.51 -22.40
CA ILE A 429 10.94 -14.25 -22.12
C ILE A 429 10.23 -13.69 -23.37
N ILE A 430 10.91 -13.71 -24.52
CA ILE A 430 10.33 -13.29 -25.81
C ILE A 430 9.10 -14.13 -26.16
N ARG A 431 9.18 -15.46 -25.99
CA ARG A 431 8.04 -16.39 -26.22
C ARG A 431 6.84 -16.15 -25.30
N GLN A 432 7.04 -15.57 -24.11
CA GLN A 432 5.96 -15.19 -23.20
C GLN A 432 5.36 -13.80 -23.51
N GLY A 433 5.85 -13.11 -24.55
CA GLY A 433 5.30 -11.83 -25.04
C GLY A 433 6.06 -10.57 -24.61
N GLN A 434 7.29 -10.70 -24.10
CA GLN A 434 8.16 -9.58 -23.72
C GLN A 434 9.35 -9.46 -24.68
N GLY A 435 9.24 -8.56 -25.66
CA GLY A 435 10.33 -8.26 -26.59
C GLY A 435 11.26 -7.17 -26.06
N ILE A 436 12.57 -7.39 -26.16
CA ILE A 436 13.60 -6.33 -26.03
C ILE A 436 13.84 -5.77 -27.43
N TRP A 437 13.70 -4.46 -27.61
CA TRP A 437 13.95 -3.80 -28.90
C TRP A 437 15.44 -3.73 -29.19
N ASP A 438 15.87 -4.21 -30.38
CA ASP A 438 17.25 -4.03 -30.81
C ASP A 438 17.51 -2.59 -31.26
N ARG A 439 18.17 -1.85 -30.36
CA ARG A 439 18.58 -0.45 -30.53
C ARG A 439 19.55 -0.22 -31.70
N LYS A 440 20.04 -1.27 -32.38
CA LYS A 440 20.96 -1.17 -33.53
C LYS A 440 20.31 -1.37 -34.90
N SER A 441 19.12 -1.97 -34.99
CA SER A 441 18.52 -2.37 -36.27
C SER A 441 17.10 -1.85 -36.53
N ASP A 442 16.51 -1.12 -35.56
CA ASP A 442 15.15 -0.55 -35.60
C ASP A 442 14.04 -1.58 -35.90
N ASN A 443 14.34 -2.87 -35.65
CA ASN A 443 13.45 -4.00 -35.84
C ASN A 443 13.13 -4.67 -34.49
N ARG A 444 11.99 -5.37 -34.45
CA ARG A 444 11.70 -6.34 -33.38
C ARG A 444 12.38 -7.67 -33.67
N LEU A 445 12.89 -8.29 -32.61
CA LEU A 445 13.25 -9.71 -32.52
C LEU A 445 12.13 -10.48 -31.81
#